data_AF-A0A968MIX3-F1
#
_entry.id   AF-A0A968MIX3-F1
#
_cell.length_a   1.000
_cell.length_b   1.000
_cell.length_c   1.000
_cell.angle_alpha   90.00
_cell.angle_beta   90.00
_cell.angle_gamma   90.00
#
_symmetry.space_group_name_H-M   'P 1'
#
loop_
_entity.id
_entity.type
_entity.pdbx_description
1 polymer ?
#
loop_
_entity_poly.entity_id
_entity_poly.type
_entity_poly.pdbx_seq_one_letter_code
_entity_poly.pdbx_strand_id
1 'polypeptide(L)'
;MENIRLKHLNFAQYQSEITSLLTENHLPVNDLDSGLRYFIGAFSDEKLTGFAALEGTGDYGLFRSLVVSEEFRSSGIGKKIHDALLTHSLVEGFKKLYLLTTTADTYFAKQGWIVVQRDTVPDSIKKTEEFSSICPSAAVCMEFNLPLEKQEIAGWLFKAGFNCAQSVFLPFALELGMKPEHALKLTTGFGAGMVYRGETCGAVTGAMMAIGLLYGRNVAADTGARDKTYDLINRYYKDFKNINGSILCKELLKVDLSTDEGKMEANHKGLFENLCPKLIRDSVILSGEILKKA
;
A
#
# COMPACT_ATOMS: atom_id res chain seq x y z
N MET A 1 -18.73 -0.47 18.45
CA MET A 1 -17.36 -0.26 17.92
C MET A 1 -17.19 1.22 17.76
N GLU A 2 -16.34 1.84 18.57
CA GLU A 2 -15.98 3.24 18.35
C GLU A 2 -15.42 3.41 16.93
N ASN A 3 -15.72 4.55 16.32
CA ASN A 3 -15.41 4.81 14.92
C ASN A 3 -13.92 5.18 14.79
N ILE A 4 -13.02 4.20 14.92
CA ILE A 4 -11.58 4.44 14.84
C ILE A 4 -11.19 4.87 13.43
N ARG A 5 -10.55 6.04 13.31
CA ARG A 5 -10.05 6.60 12.05
C ARG A 5 -8.53 6.67 12.06
N LEU A 6 -7.90 6.15 11.02
CA LEU A 6 -6.47 6.36 10.80
C LEU A 6 -6.25 7.67 10.06
N LYS A 7 -5.21 8.42 10.45
CA LYS A 7 -4.78 9.66 9.79
C LYS A 7 -3.27 9.69 9.65
N HIS A 8 -2.79 10.15 8.50
CA HIS A 8 -1.42 10.66 8.41
C HIS A 8 -1.33 11.94 9.24
N LEU A 9 -0.29 12.05 10.08
CA LEU A 9 -0.10 13.16 11.00
C LEU A 9 0.98 14.10 10.48
N ASN A 10 0.71 15.40 10.59
CA ASN A 10 1.77 16.39 10.57
C ASN A 10 2.41 16.43 11.98
N PHE A 11 3.69 16.10 12.10
CA PHE A 11 4.35 16.01 13.40
C PHE A 11 4.28 17.32 14.18
N ALA A 12 4.57 18.46 13.55
CA ALA A 12 4.54 19.76 14.22
C ALA A 12 3.16 20.12 14.77
N GLN A 13 2.09 19.65 14.12
CA GLN A 13 0.72 19.88 14.58
C GLN A 13 0.33 18.99 15.77
N TYR A 14 0.82 17.74 15.82
CA TYR A 14 0.38 16.72 16.79
C TYR A 14 1.46 16.34 17.81
N GLN A 15 2.55 17.10 17.89
CA GLN A 15 3.72 16.76 18.70
C GLN A 15 3.35 16.56 20.18
N SER A 16 2.47 17.41 20.72
CA SER A 16 2.04 17.34 22.12
C SER A 16 1.29 16.04 22.42
N GLU A 17 0.30 15.71 21.57
CA GLU A 17 -0.54 14.52 21.71
C GLU A 17 0.26 13.22 21.51
N ILE A 18 1.18 13.21 20.54
CA ILE A 18 2.09 12.08 20.31
C ILE A 18 2.99 11.88 21.53
N THR A 19 3.59 12.96 22.05
CA THR A 19 4.49 12.92 23.21
C THR A 19 3.75 12.44 24.46
N SER A 20 2.53 12.94 24.70
CA SER A 20 1.68 12.51 25.83
C SER A 20 1.39 11.02 25.75
N LEU A 21 0.90 10.55 24.59
CA LEU A 21 0.54 9.14 24.39
C LEU A 21 1.74 8.21 24.57
N LEU A 22 2.90 8.57 24.04
CA LEU A 22 4.13 7.77 24.20
C LEU A 22 4.60 7.75 25.66
N THR A 23 4.61 8.91 26.33
CA THR A 23 5.04 9.03 27.73
C THR A 23 4.13 8.23 28.67
N GLU A 24 2.81 8.33 28.50
CA GLU A 24 1.80 7.56 29.24
C GLU A 24 1.98 6.04 29.07
N ASN A 25 2.58 5.60 27.96
CA ASN A 25 2.86 4.19 27.66
C ASN A 25 4.34 3.82 27.83
N HIS A 26 5.12 4.66 28.51
CA HIS A 26 6.53 4.45 28.85
C HIS A 26 7.45 4.23 27.63
N LEU A 27 7.16 4.90 26.52
CA LEU A 27 8.00 4.90 25.33
C LEU A 27 8.87 6.17 25.24
N PRO A 28 10.09 6.08 24.67
CA PRO A 28 10.95 7.25 24.47
C PRO A 28 10.32 8.31 23.54
N VAL A 29 10.64 9.59 23.79
CA VAL A 29 10.12 10.74 23.02
C VAL A 29 11.20 11.72 22.56
N ASN A 30 12.45 11.53 22.97
CA ASN A 30 13.51 12.53 22.82
C ASN A 30 14.04 12.69 21.40
N ASP A 31 13.65 11.78 20.49
CA ASP A 31 14.17 11.60 19.14
C ASP A 31 13.04 11.56 18.09
N LEU A 32 11.87 12.08 18.44
CA LEU A 32 10.71 12.11 17.54
C LEU A 32 10.85 13.19 16.43
N ASP A 33 11.80 14.10 16.56
CA ASP A 33 12.10 15.15 15.58
C ASP A 33 13.24 14.77 14.62
N SER A 34 13.93 13.66 14.85
CA SER A 34 15.07 13.20 14.06
C SER A 34 14.71 12.02 13.15
N GLY A 35 14.99 12.16 11.84
CA GLY A 35 14.93 11.06 10.86
C GLY A 35 13.53 10.52 10.50
N LEU A 36 12.51 10.74 11.33
CA LEU A 36 11.13 10.34 11.07
C LEU A 36 10.54 11.08 9.86
N ARG A 37 9.95 10.33 8.93
CA ARG A 37 9.40 10.85 7.67
C ARG A 37 7.90 10.73 7.58
N TYR A 38 7.33 9.74 8.25
CA TYR A 38 5.90 9.44 8.18
C TYR A 38 5.38 9.08 9.55
N PHE A 39 4.21 9.64 9.86
CA PHE A 39 3.56 9.54 11.15
C PHE A 39 2.11 9.13 10.92
N ILE A 40 1.65 8.10 11.61
CA ILE A 40 0.27 7.63 11.52
C ILE A 40 -0.35 7.54 12.90
N GLY A 41 -1.54 8.12 13.03
CA GLY A 41 -2.33 8.10 14.25
C GLY A 41 -3.66 7.39 14.05
N ALA A 42 -4.12 6.70 15.08
CA ALA A 42 -5.49 6.23 15.21
C ALA A 42 -6.26 7.13 16.17
N PHE A 43 -7.46 7.56 15.78
CA PHE A 43 -8.31 8.42 16.57
C PHE A 43 -9.61 7.71 16.92
N SER A 44 -10.00 7.74 18.20
CA SER A 44 -11.37 7.54 18.63
C SER A 44 -11.99 8.92 18.84
N ASP A 45 -13.02 9.24 18.07
CA ASP A 45 -13.51 10.61 17.90
C ASP A 45 -12.38 11.58 17.55
N GLU A 46 -12.02 12.50 18.45
CA GLU A 46 -10.91 13.45 18.28
C GLU A 46 -9.69 13.11 19.17
N LYS A 47 -9.73 12.04 19.97
CA LYS A 47 -8.62 11.63 20.84
C LYS A 47 -7.66 10.71 20.09
N LEU A 48 -6.36 11.01 20.12
CA LEU A 48 -5.32 10.11 19.62
C LEU A 48 -5.18 8.90 20.56
N THR A 49 -5.50 7.71 20.05
CA THR A 49 -5.51 6.45 20.83
C THR A 49 -4.46 5.44 20.37
N GLY A 50 -3.83 5.69 19.23
CA GLY A 50 -2.69 4.90 18.79
C GLY A 50 -1.80 5.67 17.84
N PHE A 51 -0.54 5.28 17.76
CA PHE A 51 0.46 5.98 16.97
C PHE A 51 1.54 5.01 16.50
N ALA A 52 2.15 5.31 15.35
CA ALA A 52 3.41 4.75 14.89
C ALA A 52 4.11 5.74 13.96
N ALA A 53 5.41 5.54 13.79
CA ALA A 53 6.20 6.33 12.86
C ALA A 53 7.14 5.45 12.02
N LEU A 54 7.57 6.01 10.90
CA LEU A 54 8.51 5.39 9.98
C LEU A 54 9.67 6.35 9.70
N GLU A 55 10.89 5.83 9.84
CA GLU A 55 12.13 6.46 9.40
C GLU A 55 12.60 5.76 8.11
N GLY A 56 13.01 6.55 7.11
CA GLY A 56 13.31 6.05 5.77
C GLY A 56 14.76 6.29 5.35
N THR A 57 15.45 5.22 4.92
CA THR A 57 16.83 5.27 4.42
C THR A 57 17.03 4.36 3.20
N GLY A 58 17.14 4.95 2.00
CA GLY A 58 17.33 4.18 0.77
C GLY A 58 16.21 3.16 0.55
N ASP A 59 16.58 1.89 0.36
CA ASP A 59 15.64 0.78 0.15
C ASP A 59 15.00 0.25 1.44
N TYR A 60 15.34 0.81 2.62
CA TYR A 60 14.98 0.27 3.92
C TYR A 60 14.25 1.29 4.79
N GLY A 61 13.30 0.81 5.59
CA GLY A 61 12.61 1.60 6.59
C GLY A 61 12.73 1.03 7.99
N LEU A 62 12.61 1.90 9.00
CA LEU A 62 12.57 1.53 10.40
C LEU A 62 11.18 1.88 10.96
N PHE A 63 10.43 0.85 11.40
CA PHE A 63 9.13 1.00 12.05
C PHE A 63 9.37 1.29 13.53
N ARG A 64 8.93 2.48 13.94
CA ARG A 64 9.19 3.04 15.27
C ARG A 64 7.90 3.28 16.04
N SER A 65 8.02 3.22 17.37
CA SER A 65 7.06 3.80 18.31
C SER A 65 5.60 3.35 18.14
N LEU A 66 5.36 2.07 17.78
CA LEU A 66 4.00 1.53 17.76
C LEU A 66 3.42 1.53 19.17
N VAL A 67 2.33 2.28 19.37
CA VAL A 67 1.63 2.37 20.66
C VAL A 67 0.12 2.38 20.44
N VAL A 68 -0.59 1.79 21.40
CA VAL A 68 -2.04 1.92 21.56
C VAL A 68 -2.32 2.17 23.04
N SER A 69 -3.08 3.24 23.32
CA SER A 69 -3.51 3.59 24.68
C SER A 69 -4.18 2.40 25.35
N GLU A 70 -3.93 2.20 26.65
CA GLU A 70 -4.34 1.00 27.39
C GLU A 70 -5.82 0.66 27.26
N GLU A 71 -6.69 1.67 27.39
CA GLU A 71 -8.15 1.58 27.21
C GLU A 71 -8.57 0.96 25.86
N PHE A 72 -7.76 1.14 24.82
CA PHE A 72 -8.04 0.72 23.46
C PHE A 72 -7.22 -0.50 23.01
N ARG A 73 -6.46 -1.14 23.91
CA ARG A 73 -5.70 -2.35 23.56
C ARG A 73 -6.65 -3.51 23.22
N SER A 74 -6.14 -4.48 22.46
CA SER A 74 -6.91 -5.65 21.99
C SER A 74 -8.14 -5.34 21.11
N SER A 75 -8.28 -4.11 20.62
CA SER A 75 -9.37 -3.67 19.72
C SER A 75 -9.01 -3.78 18.22
N GLY A 76 -7.81 -4.25 17.90
CA GLY A 76 -7.29 -4.33 16.53
C GLY A 76 -6.65 -3.04 15.99
N ILE A 77 -6.64 -1.95 16.76
CA ILE A 77 -6.02 -0.67 16.35
C ILE A 77 -4.54 -0.82 15.97
N GLY A 78 -3.75 -1.52 16.80
CA GLY A 78 -2.33 -1.72 16.51
C GLY A 78 -2.11 -2.40 15.16
N LYS A 79 -2.96 -3.39 14.82
CA LYS A 79 -2.89 -4.07 13.52
C LYS A 79 -3.25 -3.13 12.37
N LYS A 80 -4.28 -2.28 12.55
CA LYS A 80 -4.67 -1.29 11.55
C LYS A 80 -3.55 -0.28 11.27
N ILE A 81 -2.90 0.22 12.32
CA ILE A 81 -1.74 1.12 12.21
C ILE A 81 -0.59 0.41 11.50
N HIS A 82 -0.26 -0.81 11.94
CA HIS A 82 0.77 -1.65 11.34
C HIS A 82 0.55 -1.85 9.83
N ASP A 83 -0.63 -2.33 9.43
CA ASP A 83 -0.92 -2.64 8.03
C ASP A 83 -0.89 -1.37 7.15
N ALA A 84 -1.33 -0.23 7.69
CA ALA A 84 -1.27 1.05 7.00
C ALA A 84 0.18 1.55 6.83
N LEU A 85 1.03 1.38 7.84
CA LEU A 85 2.45 1.74 7.77
C LEU A 85 3.21 0.83 6.79
N LEU A 86 2.94 -0.48 6.78
CA LEU A 86 3.49 -1.40 5.78
C LEU A 86 3.06 -1.00 4.36
N THR A 87 1.79 -0.64 4.17
CA THR A 87 1.27 -0.20 2.89
C THR A 87 1.94 1.09 2.44
N HIS A 88 2.09 2.07 3.34
CA HIS A 88 2.82 3.30 3.02
C HIS A 88 4.27 2.99 2.63
N SER A 89 4.94 2.11 3.39
CA SER A 89 6.32 1.71 3.10
C SER A 89 6.49 1.07 1.72
N LEU A 90 5.52 0.24 1.32
CA LEU A 90 5.46 -0.36 -0.01
C LEU A 90 5.28 0.70 -1.11
N VAL A 91 4.39 1.67 -0.86
CA VAL A 91 4.10 2.78 -1.78
C VAL A 91 5.32 3.69 -1.96
N GLU A 92 6.11 3.91 -0.90
CA GLU A 92 7.37 4.67 -0.95
C GLU A 92 8.53 3.88 -1.58
N GLY A 93 8.33 2.58 -1.89
CA GLY A 93 9.32 1.76 -2.58
C GLY A 93 10.35 1.09 -1.67
N PHE A 94 10.13 1.04 -0.35
CA PHE A 94 10.97 0.23 0.53
C PHE A 94 10.84 -1.26 0.18
N LYS A 95 11.95 -1.98 0.29
CA LYS A 95 12.01 -3.43 0.03
C LYS A 95 11.87 -4.24 1.32
N LYS A 96 12.35 -3.68 2.43
CA LYS A 96 12.35 -4.35 3.73
C LYS A 96 12.25 -3.32 4.84
N LEU A 97 11.54 -3.68 5.88
CA LEU A 97 11.44 -2.90 7.10
C LEU A 97 12.13 -3.62 8.25
N TYR A 98 12.60 -2.82 9.21
CA TYR A 98 13.16 -3.30 10.46
C TYR A 98 12.38 -2.69 11.63
N LEU A 99 12.41 -3.35 12.77
CA LEU A 99 11.98 -2.79 14.04
C LEU A 99 12.83 -3.34 15.17
N LEU A 100 12.81 -2.62 16.29
CA LEU A 100 13.37 -3.06 17.55
C LEU A 100 12.25 -3.16 18.59
N THR A 101 12.26 -4.23 19.39
CA THR A 101 11.26 -4.42 20.43
C THR A 101 11.82 -5.15 21.64
N THR A 102 11.34 -4.79 22.83
CA THR A 102 11.67 -5.46 24.10
C THR A 102 10.55 -6.37 24.60
N THR A 103 9.31 -6.13 24.18
CA THR A 103 8.11 -6.80 24.75
C THR A 103 7.06 -7.22 23.72
N ALA A 104 7.23 -6.86 22.44
CA ALA A 104 6.21 -7.09 21.40
C ALA A 104 6.66 -8.03 20.27
N ASP A 105 7.75 -8.77 20.45
CA ASP A 105 8.29 -9.72 19.48
C ASP A 105 7.24 -10.78 19.06
N THR A 106 6.53 -11.36 20.02
CA THR A 106 5.46 -12.35 19.76
C THR A 106 4.28 -11.73 19.01
N TYR A 107 3.99 -10.45 19.25
CA TYR A 107 2.95 -9.71 18.53
C TYR A 107 3.34 -9.60 17.05
N PHE A 108 4.53 -9.06 16.77
CA PHE A 108 5.03 -8.87 15.41
C PHE A 108 5.30 -10.19 14.67
N ALA A 109 5.74 -11.24 15.34
CA ALA A 109 5.92 -12.56 14.75
C ALA A 109 4.61 -13.09 14.12
N LYS A 110 3.46 -12.90 14.81
CA LYS A 110 2.13 -13.27 14.28
C LYS A 110 1.73 -12.46 13.03
N GLN A 111 2.40 -11.34 12.77
CA GLN A 111 2.15 -10.46 11.63
C GLN A 111 3.14 -10.71 10.49
N GLY A 112 4.05 -11.67 10.61
CA GLY A 112 5.00 -12.05 9.57
C GLY A 112 6.39 -11.42 9.72
N TRP A 113 6.68 -10.76 10.83
CA TRP A 113 8.04 -10.32 11.14
C TRP A 113 8.89 -11.49 11.61
N ILE A 114 10.17 -11.48 11.25
CA ILE A 114 11.12 -12.52 11.65
C ILE A 114 12.24 -11.92 12.47
N VAL A 115 12.68 -12.63 13.51
CA VAL A 115 13.82 -12.22 14.33
C VAL A 115 15.10 -12.36 13.54
N VAL A 116 15.95 -11.32 13.58
CA VAL A 116 17.24 -11.28 12.91
C VAL A 116 18.34 -10.80 13.84
N GLN A 117 19.58 -11.12 13.50
CA GLN A 117 20.73 -10.63 14.24
C GLN A 117 21.02 -9.17 13.86
N ARG A 118 21.42 -8.36 14.84
CA ARG A 118 21.66 -6.92 14.61
C ARG A 118 22.79 -6.66 13.62
N ASP A 119 23.76 -7.56 13.52
CA ASP A 119 24.89 -7.46 12.59
C ASP A 119 24.49 -7.71 11.12
N THR A 120 23.37 -8.42 10.86
CA THR A 120 22.85 -8.62 9.50
C THR A 120 22.03 -7.45 8.97
N VAL A 121 21.69 -6.48 9.83
CA VAL A 121 20.94 -5.27 9.45
C VAL A 121 21.82 -4.34 8.59
N PRO A 122 21.30 -3.70 7.53
CA PRO A 122 22.03 -2.75 6.71
C PRO A 122 22.59 -1.57 7.52
N ASP A 123 23.77 -1.08 7.14
CA ASP A 123 24.42 0.04 7.84
C ASP A 123 23.59 1.32 7.83
N SER A 124 22.73 1.52 6.83
CA SER A 124 21.82 2.67 6.78
C SER A 124 20.82 2.67 7.94
N ILE A 125 20.37 1.49 8.36
CA ILE A 125 19.46 1.31 9.51
C ILE A 125 20.25 1.30 10.82
N LYS A 126 21.44 0.68 10.87
CA LYS A 126 22.29 0.70 12.08
C LYS A 126 22.71 2.11 12.51
N LYS A 127 22.77 3.06 11.57
CA LYS A 127 23.15 4.45 11.81
C LYS A 127 22.01 5.33 12.31
N THR A 128 20.77 4.84 12.35
CA THR A 128 19.65 5.62 12.91
C THR A 128 19.83 5.80 14.42
N GLU A 129 19.23 6.84 14.99
CA GLU A 129 19.34 7.13 16.42
C GLU A 129 18.76 6.00 17.28
N GLU A 130 17.65 5.41 16.85
CA GLU A 130 17.03 4.29 17.55
C GLU A 130 17.95 3.08 17.66
N PHE A 131 18.66 2.75 16.58
CA PHE A 131 19.53 1.57 16.53
C PHE A 131 20.88 1.79 17.21
N SER A 132 21.41 3.01 17.14
CA SER A 132 22.76 3.35 17.63
C SER A 132 22.83 3.73 19.09
N SER A 133 21.81 4.42 19.62
CA SER A 133 21.94 5.18 20.88
C SER A 133 20.81 4.95 21.88
N ILE A 134 19.63 4.52 21.43
CA ILE A 134 18.41 4.57 22.24
C ILE A 134 17.95 3.18 22.65
N CYS A 135 18.00 2.22 21.73
CA CYS A 135 17.52 0.88 22.02
C CYS A 135 18.64 0.03 22.67
N PRO A 136 18.43 -0.57 23.86
CA PRO A 136 19.41 -1.44 24.49
C PRO A 136 19.85 -2.56 23.54
N SER A 137 21.10 -3.00 23.63
CA SER A 137 21.59 -4.17 22.86
C SER A 137 20.75 -5.43 23.09
N ALA A 138 20.04 -5.50 24.22
CA ALA A 138 19.14 -6.59 24.59
C ALA A 138 17.80 -6.61 23.83
N ALA A 139 17.40 -5.52 23.15
CA ALA A 139 16.14 -5.53 22.40
C ALA A 139 16.24 -6.41 21.15
N VAL A 140 15.16 -7.16 20.91
CA VAL A 140 15.01 -8.06 19.77
C VAL A 140 14.90 -7.23 18.49
N CYS A 141 15.72 -7.57 17.51
CA CYS A 141 15.66 -6.99 16.17
C CYS A 141 14.84 -7.89 15.26
N MET A 142 13.92 -7.30 14.50
CA MET A 142 13.07 -8.04 13.58
C MET A 142 13.06 -7.36 12.20
N GLU A 143 12.83 -8.14 11.16
CA GLU A 143 12.63 -7.65 9.79
C GLU A 143 11.30 -8.09 9.19
N PHE A 144 10.82 -7.33 8.21
CA PHE A 144 9.67 -7.64 7.39
C PHE A 144 10.02 -7.43 5.91
N ASN A 145 9.84 -8.48 5.10
CA ASN A 145 10.06 -8.42 3.66
C ASN A 145 8.81 -7.91 2.96
N LEU A 146 8.90 -6.77 2.27
CA LEU A 146 7.81 -6.25 1.46
C LEU A 146 7.74 -7.00 0.13
N PRO A 147 6.54 -7.19 -0.45
CA PRO A 147 6.41 -7.85 -1.75
C PRO A 147 7.17 -7.07 -2.82
N LEU A 148 7.91 -7.79 -3.66
CA LEU A 148 8.69 -7.22 -4.76
C LEU A 148 8.06 -7.47 -6.13
N GLU A 149 7.26 -8.54 -6.24
CA GLU A 149 6.62 -8.91 -7.48
C GLU A 149 5.35 -8.06 -7.71
N LYS A 150 5.21 -7.46 -8.89
CA LYS A 150 4.12 -6.51 -9.19
C LYS A 150 2.72 -7.05 -8.87
N GLN A 151 2.47 -8.34 -9.13
CA GLN A 151 1.18 -8.97 -8.86
C GLN A 151 0.89 -9.10 -7.36
N GLU A 152 1.93 -9.30 -6.54
CA GLU A 152 1.81 -9.37 -5.08
C GLU A 152 1.61 -7.96 -4.51
N ILE A 153 2.36 -6.98 -5.02
CA ILE A 153 2.18 -5.56 -4.70
C ILE A 153 0.75 -5.12 -5.02
N ALA A 154 0.25 -5.43 -6.21
CA ALA A 154 -1.12 -5.08 -6.62
C ALA A 154 -2.18 -5.73 -5.72
N GLY A 155 -2.02 -7.00 -5.38
CA GLY A 155 -2.91 -7.68 -4.43
C GLY A 155 -2.87 -7.05 -3.04
N TRP A 156 -1.68 -6.67 -2.57
CA TRP A 156 -1.51 -5.97 -1.30
C TRP A 156 -2.21 -4.62 -1.30
N LEU A 157 -1.99 -3.79 -2.32
CA LEU A 157 -2.59 -2.46 -2.45
C LEU A 157 -4.12 -2.55 -2.45
N PHE A 158 -4.67 -3.51 -3.18
CA PHE A 158 -6.11 -3.69 -3.24
C PHE A 158 -6.69 -4.08 -1.88
N LYS A 159 -6.04 -5.01 -1.17
CA LYS A 159 -6.41 -5.40 0.20
C LYS A 159 -6.30 -4.23 1.18
N ALA A 160 -5.38 -3.29 0.95
CA ALA A 160 -5.22 -2.08 1.74
C ALA A 160 -6.29 -1.01 1.45
N GLY A 161 -7.22 -1.26 0.52
CA GLY A 161 -8.34 -0.38 0.21
C GLY A 161 -8.16 0.49 -1.04
N PHE A 162 -7.06 0.33 -1.77
CA PHE A 162 -6.93 0.97 -3.08
C PHE A 162 -7.82 0.28 -4.12
N ASN A 163 -8.30 1.03 -5.10
CA ASN A 163 -9.15 0.47 -6.13
C ASN A 163 -8.35 -0.36 -7.16
N CYS A 164 -9.05 -1.05 -8.07
CA CYS A 164 -8.42 -1.93 -9.06
C CYS A 164 -7.42 -1.19 -9.99
N ALA A 165 -7.71 0.06 -10.38
CA ALA A 165 -6.85 0.83 -11.26
C ALA A 165 -5.58 1.30 -10.54
N GLN A 166 -5.72 1.81 -9.31
CA GLN A 166 -4.60 2.16 -8.43
C GLN A 166 -3.68 0.97 -8.21
N SER A 167 -4.27 -0.19 -7.88
CA SER A 167 -3.55 -1.42 -7.58
C SER A 167 -2.77 -1.96 -8.77
N VAL A 168 -3.34 -1.90 -9.99
CA VAL A 168 -2.63 -2.35 -11.20
C VAL A 168 -1.59 -1.35 -11.66
N PHE A 169 -1.90 -0.04 -11.65
CA PHE A 169 -1.03 0.99 -12.25
C PHE A 169 0.20 1.29 -11.41
N LEU A 170 0.04 1.41 -10.08
CA LEU A 170 1.10 1.89 -9.20
C LEU A 170 2.40 1.07 -9.31
N PRO A 171 2.40 -0.28 -9.31
CA PRO A 171 3.64 -1.06 -9.43
C PRO A 171 4.45 -0.77 -10.70
N PHE A 172 3.80 -0.44 -11.82
CA PHE A 172 4.49 -0.04 -13.05
C PHE A 172 4.95 1.42 -13.00
N ALA A 173 4.14 2.29 -12.40
CA ALA A 173 4.45 3.71 -12.29
C ALA A 173 5.72 3.96 -11.42
N LEU A 174 5.88 3.20 -10.33
CA LEU A 174 7.04 3.29 -9.44
C LEU A 174 8.35 2.95 -10.16
N GLU A 175 8.37 1.90 -10.98
CA GLU A 175 9.57 1.50 -11.74
C GLU A 175 10.03 2.56 -12.75
N LEU A 176 9.12 3.43 -13.18
CA LEU A 176 9.40 4.53 -14.10
C LEU A 176 9.68 5.85 -13.37
N GLY A 177 9.79 5.83 -12.04
CA GLY A 177 10.09 7.02 -11.23
C GLY A 177 8.91 7.98 -11.07
N MET A 178 7.67 7.55 -11.35
CA MET A 178 6.50 8.37 -11.06
C MET A 178 6.32 8.46 -9.54
N LYS A 179 6.07 9.68 -9.04
CA LYS A 179 5.72 9.86 -7.63
C LYS A 179 4.47 9.05 -7.28
N PRO A 180 4.50 8.23 -6.22
CA PRO A 180 3.37 7.35 -5.86
C PRO A 180 2.07 8.13 -5.67
N GLU A 181 2.16 9.31 -5.03
CA GLU A 181 1.04 10.22 -4.82
C GLU A 181 0.31 10.58 -6.13
N HIS A 182 1.06 10.92 -7.19
CA HIS A 182 0.46 11.28 -8.48
C HIS A 182 -0.21 10.08 -9.12
N ALA A 183 0.45 8.91 -9.11
CA ALA A 183 -0.12 7.68 -9.66
C ALA A 183 -1.44 7.31 -8.98
N LEU A 184 -1.47 7.38 -7.64
CA LEU A 184 -2.66 7.09 -6.84
C LEU A 184 -3.78 8.10 -7.06
N LYS A 185 -3.48 9.40 -7.09
CA LYS A 185 -4.47 10.46 -7.31
C LYS A 185 -5.09 10.39 -8.71
N LEU A 186 -4.26 10.19 -9.74
CA LEU A 186 -4.72 10.10 -11.13
C LEU A 186 -5.66 8.91 -11.37
N THR A 187 -5.46 7.80 -10.64
CA THR A 187 -6.21 6.56 -10.86
C THR A 187 -7.42 6.38 -9.97
N THR A 188 -7.65 7.25 -8.98
CA THR A 188 -8.79 7.17 -8.04
C THR A 188 -10.14 7.09 -8.76
N GLY A 189 -10.33 7.85 -9.84
CA GLY A 189 -11.60 7.93 -10.57
C GLY A 189 -11.97 6.68 -11.37
N PHE A 190 -11.06 5.74 -11.57
CA PHE A 190 -11.27 4.57 -12.44
C PHE A 190 -11.69 3.30 -11.68
N GLY A 191 -11.90 3.41 -10.36
CA GLY A 191 -12.36 2.31 -9.51
C GLY A 191 -13.82 1.91 -9.76
N ALA A 192 -14.21 0.74 -9.24
CA ALA A 192 -15.60 0.24 -9.26
C ALA A 192 -16.28 0.26 -10.65
N GLY A 193 -15.52 -0.06 -11.71
CA GLY A 193 -16.02 0.01 -13.09
C GLY A 193 -16.43 1.43 -13.47
N MET A 194 -15.52 2.36 -13.18
CA MET A 194 -15.62 3.81 -13.28
C MET A 194 -16.82 4.40 -12.56
N VAL A 195 -16.75 4.37 -11.23
CA VAL A 195 -17.70 5.00 -10.31
C VAL A 195 -19.08 4.36 -10.36
N TYR A 196 -19.10 3.03 -10.17
CA TYR A 196 -20.32 2.23 -10.04
C TYR A 196 -21.21 2.24 -11.28
N ARG A 197 -20.63 2.47 -12.47
CA ARG A 197 -21.38 2.46 -13.74
C ARG A 197 -21.39 1.11 -14.44
N GLY A 198 -20.58 0.16 -13.96
CA GLY A 198 -20.46 -1.16 -14.58
C GLY A 198 -19.73 -1.15 -15.92
N GLU A 199 -19.05 -0.05 -16.24
CA GLU A 199 -18.30 0.17 -17.48
C GLU A 199 -16.92 -0.51 -17.41
N THR A 200 -15.95 -0.01 -18.16
CA THR A 200 -14.58 -0.57 -18.21
C THR A 200 -14.01 -0.84 -16.82
N CYS A 201 -13.51 -2.06 -16.63
CA CYS A 201 -12.89 -2.50 -15.39
C CYS A 201 -11.68 -1.61 -15.03
N GLY A 202 -11.57 -1.26 -13.75
CA GLY A 202 -10.44 -0.46 -13.27
C GLY A 202 -9.10 -1.17 -13.48
N ALA A 203 -9.04 -2.50 -13.34
CA ALA A 203 -7.81 -3.27 -13.58
C ALA A 203 -7.34 -3.18 -15.04
N VAL A 204 -8.28 -3.16 -15.99
CA VAL A 204 -8.02 -2.96 -17.43
C VAL A 204 -7.51 -1.55 -17.68
N THR A 205 -8.14 -0.55 -17.05
CA THR A 205 -7.74 0.86 -17.19
C THR A 205 -6.32 1.10 -16.64
N GLY A 206 -6.00 0.54 -15.46
CA GLY A 206 -4.67 0.66 -14.87
C GLY A 206 -3.57 0.06 -15.75
N ALA A 207 -3.84 -1.07 -16.40
CA ALA A 207 -2.92 -1.69 -17.37
C ALA A 207 -2.70 -0.82 -18.62
N MET A 208 -3.78 -0.27 -19.18
CA MET A 208 -3.67 0.66 -20.31
C MET A 208 -2.85 1.91 -19.95
N MET A 209 -3.02 2.43 -18.74
CA MET A 209 -2.23 3.55 -18.24
C MET A 209 -0.76 3.18 -18.10
N ALA A 210 -0.44 1.96 -17.63
CA ALA A 210 0.94 1.48 -17.56
C ALA A 210 1.57 1.38 -18.97
N ILE A 211 0.88 0.76 -19.94
CA ILE A 211 1.35 0.67 -21.33
C ILE A 211 1.55 2.07 -21.93
N GLY A 212 0.59 2.96 -21.73
CA GLY A 212 0.66 4.34 -22.21
C GLY A 212 1.79 5.15 -21.57
N LEU A 213 2.10 4.90 -20.30
CA LEU A 213 3.21 5.58 -19.62
C LEU A 213 4.57 5.17 -20.20
N LEU A 214 4.74 3.91 -20.65
CA LEU A 214 6.00 3.44 -21.25
C LEU A 214 6.14 3.80 -22.74
N TYR A 215 5.08 3.64 -23.53
CA TYR A 215 5.17 3.71 -24.99
C TYR A 215 4.40 4.87 -25.62
N GLY A 216 3.60 5.58 -24.82
CA GLY A 216 2.77 6.68 -25.30
C GLY A 216 3.61 7.82 -25.88
N ARG A 217 3.08 8.48 -26.91
CA ARG A 217 3.70 9.67 -27.48
C ARG A 217 3.67 10.84 -26.48
N ASN A 218 4.75 11.61 -26.45
CA ASN A 218 4.82 12.92 -25.78
C ASN A 218 4.88 14.09 -26.79
N VAL A 219 5.04 13.80 -28.09
CA VAL A 219 5.00 14.76 -29.19
C VAL A 219 3.86 14.38 -30.13
N ALA A 220 2.97 15.33 -30.45
CA ALA A 220 1.76 15.08 -31.23
C ALA A 220 2.04 14.48 -32.63
N ALA A 221 3.16 14.86 -33.26
CA ALA A 221 3.57 14.38 -34.57
C ALA A 221 4.11 12.93 -34.56
N ASP A 222 4.46 12.37 -33.39
CA ASP A 222 4.94 10.98 -33.29
C ASP A 222 3.77 9.99 -33.39
N THR A 223 3.38 9.69 -34.63
CA THR A 223 2.36 8.68 -34.92
C THR A 223 2.87 7.27 -34.66
N GLY A 224 4.18 7.03 -34.75
CA GLY A 224 4.78 5.71 -34.53
C GLY A 224 4.60 5.24 -33.08
N ALA A 225 4.90 6.11 -32.10
CA ALA A 225 4.66 5.82 -30.69
C ALA A 225 3.16 5.63 -30.37
N ARG A 226 2.28 6.43 -30.99
CA ARG A 226 0.81 6.26 -30.88
C ARG A 226 0.39 4.87 -31.37
N ASP A 227 0.77 4.52 -32.59
CA ASP A 227 0.32 3.29 -33.25
C ASP A 227 0.85 2.06 -32.50
N LYS A 228 2.13 2.09 -32.09
CA LYS A 228 2.70 1.07 -31.21
C LYS A 228 1.91 0.93 -29.90
N THR A 229 1.59 2.03 -29.23
CA THR A 229 0.81 2.00 -27.98
C THR A 229 -0.57 1.39 -28.21
N TYR A 230 -1.24 1.74 -29.31
CA TYR A 230 -2.55 1.19 -29.67
C TYR A 230 -2.48 -0.31 -29.92
N ASP A 231 -1.49 -0.78 -30.66
CA ASP A 231 -1.30 -2.21 -30.93
C ASP A 231 -1.07 -3.01 -29.63
N LEU A 232 -0.24 -2.49 -28.72
CA LEU A 232 0.00 -3.12 -27.43
C LEU A 232 -1.27 -3.16 -26.55
N ILE A 233 -2.04 -2.07 -26.52
CA ILE A 233 -3.32 -2.02 -25.79
C ILE A 233 -4.37 -2.95 -26.42
N ASN A 234 -4.44 -3.04 -27.75
CA ASN A 234 -5.35 -3.95 -28.44
C ASN A 234 -5.01 -5.41 -28.16
N ARG A 235 -3.72 -5.75 -28.12
CA ARG A 235 -3.24 -7.07 -27.69
C ARG A 235 -3.64 -7.35 -26.25
N TYR A 236 -3.40 -6.41 -25.33
CA TYR A 236 -3.81 -6.52 -23.94
C TYR A 236 -5.32 -6.80 -23.81
N TYR A 237 -6.15 -6.03 -24.53
CA TYR A 237 -7.60 -6.22 -24.54
C TYR A 237 -8.00 -7.63 -24.97
N LYS A 238 -7.40 -8.12 -26.06
CA LYS A 238 -7.66 -9.47 -26.56
C LYS A 238 -7.29 -10.52 -25.51
N ASP A 239 -6.09 -10.43 -24.96
CA ASP A 239 -5.57 -11.42 -24.03
C ASP A 239 -6.37 -11.41 -22.71
N PHE A 240 -6.73 -10.24 -22.18
CA PHE A 240 -7.58 -10.12 -20.99
C PHE A 240 -8.98 -10.70 -21.23
N LYS A 241 -9.63 -10.37 -22.37
CA LYS A 241 -10.94 -10.92 -22.72
C LYS A 241 -10.88 -12.43 -22.89
N ASN A 242 -9.81 -12.99 -23.46
CA ASN A 242 -9.69 -14.44 -23.66
C ASN A 242 -9.69 -15.21 -22.34
N ILE A 243 -9.07 -14.67 -21.28
CA ILE A 243 -8.95 -15.37 -19.99
C ILE A 243 -10.06 -14.99 -18.98
N ASN A 244 -10.65 -13.80 -19.09
CA ASN A 244 -11.64 -13.29 -18.14
C ASN A 244 -13.05 -13.12 -18.75
N GLY A 245 -13.21 -13.30 -20.06
CA GLY A 245 -14.48 -13.26 -20.78
C GLY A 245 -14.95 -11.85 -21.19
N SER A 246 -14.60 -10.80 -20.43
CA SER A 246 -14.97 -9.42 -20.74
C SER A 246 -13.96 -8.40 -20.22
N ILE A 247 -14.15 -7.14 -20.56
CA ILE A 247 -13.47 -5.96 -19.99
C ILE A 247 -14.44 -5.07 -19.20
N LEU A 248 -15.76 -5.29 -19.34
CA LEU A 248 -16.79 -4.52 -18.68
C LEU A 248 -17.03 -5.08 -17.29
N CYS A 249 -16.99 -4.22 -16.28
CA CYS A 249 -17.08 -4.59 -14.88
C CYS A 249 -18.38 -5.33 -14.58
N LYS A 250 -19.52 -4.86 -15.12
CA LYS A 250 -20.82 -5.53 -14.93
C LYS A 250 -20.87 -6.94 -15.52
N GLU A 251 -20.19 -7.18 -16.63
CA GLU A 251 -20.16 -8.50 -17.28
C GLU A 251 -19.22 -9.46 -16.53
N LEU A 252 -18.10 -8.94 -16.04
CA LEU A 252 -17.14 -9.69 -15.22
C LEU A 252 -17.77 -10.09 -13.89
N LEU A 253 -18.41 -9.15 -13.20
CA LEU A 253 -19.01 -9.38 -11.88
C LEU A 253 -20.40 -10.03 -11.96
N LYS A 254 -21.08 -9.92 -13.10
CA LYS A 254 -22.46 -10.37 -13.32
C LYS A 254 -23.47 -9.74 -12.34
N VAL A 255 -23.19 -8.52 -11.91
CA VAL A 255 -24.02 -7.70 -11.01
C VAL A 255 -23.94 -6.24 -11.45
N ASP A 256 -25.00 -5.47 -11.20
CA ASP A 256 -25.05 -4.04 -11.48
C ASP A 256 -24.66 -3.24 -10.24
N LEU A 257 -23.42 -2.74 -10.21
CA LEU A 257 -22.93 -1.95 -9.08
C LEU A 257 -23.58 -0.55 -8.98
N SER A 258 -24.37 -0.12 -9.97
CA SER A 258 -25.04 1.19 -9.93
C SER A 258 -26.22 1.23 -8.96
N THR A 259 -26.72 0.07 -8.54
CA THR A 259 -27.80 -0.08 -7.56
C THR A 259 -27.27 -0.53 -6.20
N ASP A 260 -28.01 -0.27 -5.14
CA ASP A 260 -27.61 -0.70 -3.80
C ASP A 260 -27.79 -2.21 -3.64
N GLU A 261 -28.81 -2.79 -4.27
CA GLU A 261 -29.03 -4.24 -4.34
C GLU A 261 -27.83 -4.95 -4.98
N GLY A 262 -27.32 -4.44 -6.10
CA GLY A 262 -26.18 -5.05 -6.78
C GLY A 262 -24.88 -4.89 -6.01
N LYS A 263 -24.68 -3.79 -5.28
CA LYS A 263 -23.55 -3.67 -4.33
C LYS A 263 -23.66 -4.66 -3.18
N MET A 264 -24.85 -4.82 -2.60
CA MET A 264 -25.09 -5.80 -1.53
C MET A 264 -24.85 -7.23 -2.02
N GLU A 265 -25.33 -7.55 -3.22
CA GLU A 265 -25.12 -8.85 -3.85
C GLU A 265 -23.63 -9.12 -4.13
N ALA A 266 -22.89 -8.12 -4.63
CA ALA A 266 -21.45 -8.23 -4.85
C ALA A 266 -20.68 -8.55 -3.56
N ASN A 267 -21.04 -7.86 -2.46
CA ASN A 267 -20.46 -8.12 -1.14
C ASN A 267 -20.84 -9.51 -0.60
N HIS A 268 -22.12 -9.89 -0.70
CA HIS A 268 -22.59 -11.20 -0.23
C HIS A 268 -21.90 -12.36 -0.97
N LYS A 269 -21.66 -12.19 -2.27
CA LYS A 269 -20.91 -13.15 -3.09
C LYS A 269 -19.39 -13.10 -2.90
N GLY A 270 -18.88 -12.16 -2.10
CA GLY A 270 -17.45 -11.96 -1.89
C GLY A 270 -16.69 -11.63 -3.18
N LEU A 271 -17.32 -10.91 -4.12
CA LEU A 271 -16.70 -10.65 -5.43
C LEU A 271 -15.49 -9.74 -5.30
N PHE A 272 -15.49 -8.82 -4.34
CA PHE A 272 -14.36 -7.93 -4.09
C PHE A 272 -13.20 -8.69 -3.43
N GLU A 273 -13.47 -9.74 -2.67
CA GLU A 273 -12.45 -10.51 -1.96
C GLU A 273 -11.86 -11.64 -2.81
N ASN A 274 -12.63 -12.16 -3.78
CA ASN A 274 -12.25 -13.35 -4.52
C ASN A 274 -12.07 -13.11 -6.03
N LEU A 275 -12.96 -12.34 -6.67
CA LEU A 275 -12.92 -12.14 -8.12
C LEU A 275 -12.06 -10.94 -8.52
N CYS A 276 -12.29 -9.77 -7.93
CA CYS A 276 -11.49 -8.57 -8.23
C CYS A 276 -9.97 -8.80 -8.06
N PRO A 277 -9.49 -9.50 -7.01
CA PRO A 277 -8.06 -9.76 -6.84
C PRO A 277 -7.50 -10.67 -7.94
N LYS A 278 -8.26 -11.65 -8.42
CA LYS A 278 -7.89 -12.46 -9.60
C LYS A 278 -7.74 -11.56 -10.84
N LEU A 279 -8.73 -10.72 -11.12
CA LEU A 279 -8.72 -9.82 -12.27
C LEU A 279 -7.54 -8.83 -12.23
N ILE A 280 -7.21 -8.32 -11.04
CA ILE A 280 -6.05 -7.46 -10.81
C ILE A 280 -4.75 -8.22 -11.10
N ARG A 281 -4.59 -9.42 -10.53
CA ARG A 281 -3.42 -10.28 -10.74
C ARG A 281 -3.21 -10.58 -12.23
N ASP A 282 -4.27 -11.02 -12.91
CA ASP A 282 -4.22 -11.32 -14.34
C ASP A 282 -3.84 -10.09 -15.16
N SER A 283 -4.42 -8.93 -14.84
CA SER A 283 -4.11 -7.67 -15.49
C SER A 283 -2.63 -7.30 -15.37
N VAL A 284 -2.05 -7.44 -14.18
CA VAL A 284 -0.63 -7.17 -13.93
C VAL A 284 0.27 -8.15 -14.69
N ILE A 285 -0.04 -9.44 -14.67
CA ILE A 285 0.75 -10.47 -15.38
C ILE A 285 0.74 -10.18 -16.89
N LEU A 286 -0.45 -9.98 -17.48
CA LEU A 286 -0.58 -9.70 -18.91
C LEU A 286 0.15 -8.41 -19.30
N SER A 287 0.02 -7.35 -18.50
CA SER A 287 0.75 -6.10 -18.73
C SER A 287 2.26 -6.35 -18.70
N GLY A 288 2.78 -7.05 -17.69
CA GLY A 288 4.19 -7.40 -17.59
C GLY A 288 4.70 -8.21 -18.78
N GLU A 289 3.93 -9.17 -19.28
CA GLU A 289 4.29 -9.95 -20.47
C GLU A 289 4.33 -9.11 -21.74
N ILE A 290 3.37 -8.20 -21.92
CA ILE A 290 3.32 -7.31 -23.08
C ILE A 290 4.51 -6.37 -23.05
N LEU A 291 4.81 -5.74 -21.91
CA LEU A 291 5.94 -4.82 -21.77
C LEU A 291 7.30 -5.50 -21.95
N LYS A 292 7.44 -6.79 -21.58
CA LYS A 292 8.68 -7.56 -21.83
C LYS A 292 8.89 -7.94 -23.30
N LYS A 293 7.84 -7.98 -24.11
CA LYS A 293 7.86 -8.46 -25.51
C LYS A 293 7.74 -7.31 -26.54
N ALA A 294 7.77 -6.07 -26.08
CA ALA A 294 7.46 -4.86 -26.85
C ALA A 294 8.70 -4.10 -27.34
#